data_AF-A0A699KGG0-F1
#
_entry.id   AF-A0A699KGG0-F1
#
_cell.length_a   1.000
_cell.length_b   1.000
_cell.length_c   1.000
_cell.angle_alpha   90.00
_cell.angle_beta   90.00
_cell.angle_gamma   90.00
#
_symmetry.space_group_name_H-M   'P 1'
#
loop_
_entity.id
_entity.type
_entity.pdbx_description
1 polymer ?
#
loop_
_entity_poly.entity_id
_entity_poly.type
_entity_poly.pdbx_seq_one_letter_code
_entity_poly.pdbx_strand_id
1 'polypeptide(L)' 'MHAKRMIVLPTRQVEFQIDLVPGTAPVARAPYRLAPSGMKDLLEQLKELSDKGFIRPSSSPWGASVSTTMI' A
#
# COMPACT_ATOMS: atom_id res chain seq x y z
N MET A 1 25.25 -3.33 17.50
CA MET A 1 23.90 -3.51 18.05
C MET A 1 22.93 -2.73 17.19
N HIS A 2 22.25 -3.38 16.25
CA HIS A 2 21.33 -2.67 15.36
C HIS A 2 19.96 -2.58 16.04
N ALA A 3 19.68 -1.40 16.60
CA ALA A 3 18.39 -1.07 17.19
C ALA A 3 17.29 -1.26 16.14
N LYS A 4 16.48 -2.30 16.32
CA LYS A 4 15.21 -2.48 15.63
C LYS A 4 14.35 -1.29 16.06
N ARG A 5 14.23 -0.27 15.20
CA ARG A 5 13.26 0.81 15.41
C ARG A 5 11.89 0.15 15.50
N MET A 6 11.40 0.02 16.72
CA MET A 6 10.08 -0.43 17.06
C MET A 6 9.13 0.63 16.49
N ILE A 7 8.55 0.35 15.33
CA ILE A 7 7.43 1.14 14.81
C ILE A 7 6.32 0.95 15.83
N VAL A 8 6.20 1.90 16.75
CA VAL A 8 5.04 2.01 17.61
C VAL A 8 3.90 2.37 16.68
N LEU A 9 3.06 1.37 16.37
CA LEU A 9 1.77 1.64 15.75
C LEU A 9 1.07 2.63 16.68
N PRO A 10 0.64 3.81 16.19
CA PRO A 10 -0.13 4.72 17.03
C PRO A 10 -1.31 3.91 17.57
N THR A 11 -1.43 3.85 18.89
CA THR A 11 -2.54 3.18 19.58
C THR A 11 -3.82 3.91 19.20
N ARG A 12 -4.46 3.43 18.12
CA ARG A 12 -5.79 3.88 17.73
C ARG A 12 -6.72 3.39 18.84
N GLN A 13 -7.34 4.32 19.57
CA GLN A 13 -8.28 3.97 20.64
C GLN A 13 -9.52 3.21 20.11
N VAL A 14 -9.76 3.29 18.79
CA VAL A 14 -10.85 2.60 18.10
C VAL A 14 -10.28 1.79 16.94
N GLU A 15 -10.60 0.50 16.92
CA GLU A 15 -10.41 -0.36 15.75
C GLU A 15 -11.52 -0.03 14.76
N PHE A 16 -11.18 0.66 13.67
CA PHE A 16 -12.14 0.97 12.62
C PHE A 16 -12.41 -0.29 11.80
N GLN A 17 -13.60 -0.86 11.94
CA GLN A 17 -14.10 -1.88 11.03
C GLN A 17 -14.84 -1.21 9.87
N ILE A 18 -14.52 -1.63 8.65
CA ILE A 18 -15.21 -1.20 7.44
C ILE A 18 -16.06 -2.37 6.98
N ASP A 19 -17.36 -2.31 7.25
CA ASP A 19 -18.30 -3.32 6.79
C ASP A 19 -18.54 -3.15 5.28
N LEU A 20 -18.42 -4.26 4.56
CA LEU A 20 -18.75 -4.31 3.14
C LEU A 20 -20.21 -4.69 2.96
N VAL A 21 -20.85 -4.15 1.92
CA VAL A 21 -22.20 -4.56 1.55
C VAL A 21 -22.17 -6.05 1.17
N PRO A 22 -23.08 -6.90 1.70
CA PRO A 22 -23.16 -8.31 1.34
C PRO A 22 -23.22 -8.50 -0.19
N GLY A 23 -22.31 -9.30 -0.74
CA GLY A 23 -22.17 -9.50 -2.19
C GLY A 23 -21.11 -8.65 -2.89
N THR A 24 -20.39 -7.79 -2.17
CA THR A 24 -19.22 -7.06 -2.72
C THR A 24 -18.09 -8.05 -3.01
N ALA A 25 -17.80 -8.27 -4.29
CA ALA A 25 -16.66 -9.06 -4.73
C ALA A 25 -15.36 -8.22 -4.71
N PRO A 26 -14.20 -8.83 -4.44
CA PRO A 26 -12.91 -8.15 -4.55
C PRO A 26 -12.69 -7.62 -5.96
N VAL A 27 -12.47 -6.32 -6.08
CA VAL A 27 -12.03 -5.72 -7.33
C VAL A 27 -10.51 -5.83 -7.38
N ALA A 28 -10.00 -6.60 -8.32
CA ALA A 28 -8.58 -6.66 -8.66
C ALA A 28 -8.44 -6.28 -10.13
N ARG A 29 -7.99 -5.04 -10.39
CA ARG A 29 -7.71 -4.58 -11.76
C ARG A 29 -6.24 -4.81 -12.09
N ALA A 30 -5.95 -5.23 -13.32
CA ALA A 30 -4.58 -5.31 -13.80
C ALA A 30 -3.92 -3.91 -13.72
N PRO A 31 -2.65 -3.81 -13.29
CA PRO A 31 -1.93 -2.55 -13.30
C PRO A 31 -1.90 -1.95 -14.71
N TYR A 32 -2.08 -0.65 -14.82
CA TYR A 32 -1.87 0.04 -16.09
C TYR A 32 -0.41 -0.12 -16.54
N ARG A 33 -0.18 -0.26 -17.84
CA ARG A 33 1.18 -0.26 -18.40
C ARG A 33 1.77 1.15 -18.22
N LEU A 34 2.64 1.31 -17.23
CA LEU A 34 3.46 2.50 -17.07
C LEU A 34 4.73 2.37 -17.93
N ALA A 35 5.27 3.50 -18.39
CA ALA A 35 6.58 3.54 -19.02
C ALA A 35 7.66 3.03 -18.02
N PRO A 36 8.77 2.43 -18.50
CA PRO A 36 9.81 1.91 -17.62
C PRO A 36 10.39 2.93 -16.63
N SER A 37 10.38 4.22 -16.96
CA SER A 37 10.78 5.30 -16.06
C SER A 37 9.81 5.46 -14.89
N GLY A 38 8.51 5.65 -15.17
CA GLY A 38 7.50 5.82 -14.12
C GLY A 38 7.34 4.61 -13.20
N MET A 39 7.66 3.39 -13.68
CA MET A 39 7.67 2.19 -12.84
C MET A 39 8.82 2.21 -11.82
N LYS A 40 10.00 2.73 -12.20
CA LYS A 40 11.15 2.85 -11.28
C LYS A 40 10.84 3.86 -10.18
N ASP A 41 10.30 5.03 -10.54
CA ASP A 41 9.95 6.08 -9.59
C ASP A 41 8.89 5.58 -8.59
N LEU A 42 7.89 4.85 -9.09
CA LEU A 42 6.86 4.25 -8.24
C LEU A 42 7.44 3.22 -7.26
N LEU A 43 8.35 2.36 -7.73
CA LEU A 43 9.00 1.36 -6.88
C LEU A 43 9.88 2.03 -5.80
N GLU A 44 10.58 3.10 -6.14
CA GLU A 44 11.39 3.87 -5.19
C GLU A 44 10.50 4.52 -4.11
N GLN A 45 9.38 5.14 -4.51
CA GLN A 45 8.40 5.69 -3.57
C GLN A 45 7.82 4.61 -2.64
N LEU A 46 7.44 3.45 -3.19
CA LEU A 46 6.93 2.34 -2.38
C LEU A 46 7.98 1.83 -1.40
N LYS A 47 9.25 1.76 -1.81
CA LYS A 47 10.35 1.36 -0.94
C LYS A 47 10.51 2.35 0.21
N GLU A 48 10.51 3.65 -0.05
CA GLU A 48 10.57 4.66 1.02
C GLU A 48 9.40 4.55 2.00
N LEU A 49 8.18 4.35 1.50
CA LEU A 49 6.99 4.19 2.34
C LEU A 49 7.07 2.92 3.21
N SER A 50 7.63 1.83 2.66
CA SER A 50 7.88 0.60 3.40
C SER A 50 8.96 0.79 4.46
N ASP A 51 10.06 1.47 4.12
CA ASP A 51 11.17 1.75 5.04
C ASP A 51 10.72 2.66 6.21
N LYS A 52 9.78 3.57 5.95
CA LYS A 52 9.13 4.42 6.96
C LYS A 52 8.06 3.67 7.77
N GLY A 53 7.66 2.47 7.37
CA GLY A 53 6.65 1.66 8.06
C GLY A 53 5.20 2.04 7.78
N PHE A 54 4.94 2.85 6.75
CA PHE A 54 3.58 3.22 6.35
C PHE A 54 2.85 2.09 5.63
N ILE A 55 3.58 1.25 4.89
CA ILE A 55 3.03 0.12 4.12
C ILE A 55 3.78 -1.17 4.44
N ARG A 56 3.08 -2.30 4.27
CA ARG A 56 3.64 -3.66 4.45
C ARG A 56 3.11 -4.56 3.34
N PRO A 57 3.92 -5.52 2.83
CA PRO A 57 3.42 -6.56 1.94
C PRO A 57 2.23 -7.31 2.56
N SER A 58 1.18 -7.53 1.78
CA SER A 58 0.01 -8.30 2.19
C SER A 58 -0.48 -9.19 1.05
N SER A 59 -1.10 -10.32 1.40
CA SER A 59 -1.81 -11.17 0.45
C SER A 59 -3.30 -10.89 0.61
N SER A 60 -3.81 -9.96 -0.20
CA SER A 60 -5.21 -9.53 -0.17
C SER A 60 -5.86 -9.85 -1.53
N PRO A 61 -7.10 -10.35 -1.55
CA PRO A 61 -7.86 -10.48 -2.79
C PRO A 61 -8.28 -9.11 -3.37
N TRP A 62 -8.14 -8.03 -2.62
CA TRP A 62 -8.48 -6.66 -3.02
C TRP A 62 -7.27 -5.96 -3.65
N GLY A 63 -7.42 -5.42 -4.87
CA GLY A 63 -6.35 -4.75 -5.60
C GLY A 63 -6.81 -3.48 -6.31
N ALA A 64 -6.14 -2.36 -6.03
CA ALA A 64 -6.37 -1.07 -6.68
C ALA A 64 -5.20 -0.71 -7.61
N SER A 65 -5.50 -0.06 -8.73
CA SER A 65 -4.48 0.46 -9.64
C SER A 65 -3.83 1.72 -9.07
N VAL A 66 -2.49 1.79 -9.09
CA VAL A 66 -1.74 3.01 -8.73
C VAL A 66 -1.36 3.74 -10.03
N SER A 67 -1.67 5.03 -10.11
CA SER A 67 -1.27 5.90 -11.23
C SER A 67 -0.28 6.96 -10.73
N THR A 68 0.88 7.10 -11.41
CA THR A 68 1.76 8.24 -11.19
C THR A 68 1.32 9.38 -12.10
N THR A 69 0.95 10.52 -11.53
CA THR A 69 0.72 11.77 -12.28
C THR A 69 2.01 12.58 -12.17
N MET A 70 2.76 12.70 -13.26
CA MET A 70 3.86 13.66 -13.33
C MET A 70 3.28 15.04 -13.64
N ILE A 71 3.52 16.00 -12.75
CA ILE A 71 3.26 17.45 -12.94
C ILE A 71 4.59 18.12 -13.26
#